data_AF-A0A4P7GWI0-F1
#
_entry.id   AF-A0A4P7GWI0-F1
#
_cell.length_a   1.000
_cell.length_b   1.000
_cell.length_c   1.000
_cell.angle_alpha   90.00
_cell.angle_beta   90.00
_cell.angle_gamma   90.00
#
_symmetry.space_group_name_H-M   'P 1'
#
loop_
_entity.id
_entity.type
_entity.pdbx_description
1 polymer ?
#
loop_
_entity_poly.entity_id
_entity_poly.type
_entity_poly.pdbx_seq_one_letter_code
_entity_poly.pdbx_strand_id
1 'polypeptide(L)'
;MAVATKRSKAVAVKRVPWERLPGEPAKAYAYFRIYKEMPPSRRCLRRVAEKVLESSTRPVKLNSALTTLKRYSTRWRWQERVAAWDEYCYVLGLLAADLLDRRVVAPRAWGAVKAVDRWLREEYLARDITEREKVG
;
A
#
# COMPACT_ATOMS: atom_id res chain seq x y z
N MET A 1 -45.10 6.35 -23.13
CA MET A 1 -43.75 6.93 -23.01
C MET A 1 -42.84 5.91 -22.35
N ALA A 2 -41.83 5.39 -23.06
CA ALA A 2 -40.91 4.37 -22.53
C ALA A 2 -39.56 5.02 -22.20
N VAL A 3 -39.15 4.97 -20.93
CA VAL A 3 -37.82 5.41 -20.49
C VAL A 3 -36.86 4.22 -20.57
N ALA A 4 -36.00 4.23 -21.58
CA ALA A 4 -34.93 3.25 -21.72
C ALA A 4 -33.81 3.56 -20.72
N THR A 5 -33.69 2.76 -19.66
CA THR A 5 -32.53 2.77 -18.77
C THR A 5 -31.33 2.12 -19.46
N LYS A 6 -30.34 2.93 -19.84
CA LYS A 6 -29.04 2.46 -20.33
C LYS A 6 -28.39 1.55 -19.27
N ARG A 7 -28.34 0.25 -19.57
CA ARG A 7 -27.61 -0.76 -18.79
C ARG A 7 -26.12 -0.55 -19.07
N SER A 8 -25.44 0.20 -18.22
CA SER A 8 -23.99 0.37 -18.30
C SER A 8 -23.30 -1.00 -18.17
N LYS A 9 -22.58 -1.41 -19.22
CA LYS A 9 -21.79 -2.64 -19.25
C LYS A 9 -20.68 -2.50 -18.20
N ALA A 10 -20.75 -3.27 -17.12
CA ALA A 10 -19.73 -3.26 -16.08
C ALA A 10 -18.43 -3.79 -16.69
N VAL A 11 -17.47 -2.90 -16.96
CA VAL A 11 -16.09 -3.29 -17.24
C VAL A 11 -15.59 -3.95 -15.96
N ALA A 12 -15.26 -5.24 -16.04
CA ALA A 12 -14.68 -5.97 -14.93
C ALA A 12 -13.31 -5.35 -14.60
N VAL A 13 -13.30 -4.40 -13.67
CA VAL A 13 -12.06 -3.82 -13.15
C VAL A 13 -11.29 -4.96 -12.50
N LYS A 14 -10.16 -5.33 -13.11
CA LYS A 14 -9.21 -6.29 -12.54
C LYS A 14 -8.79 -5.74 -11.18
N ARG A 15 -9.40 -6.23 -10.10
CA ARG A 15 -9.15 -5.71 -8.76
C ARG A 15 -7.72 -6.09 -8.40
N VAL A 16 -6.90 -5.07 -8.15
CA VAL A 16 -5.57 -5.31 -7.61
C VAL A 16 -5.69 -5.88 -6.19
N PRO A 17 -4.83 -6.83 -5.77
CA PRO A 17 -5.02 -7.58 -4.53
C PRO A 17 -5.13 -6.71 -3.27
N TRP A 18 -4.52 -5.53 -3.28
CA TRP A 18 -4.54 -4.57 -2.18
C TRP A 18 -5.75 -3.62 -2.15
N GLU A 19 -6.74 -3.77 -3.03
CA GLU A 19 -7.99 -2.99 -2.96
C GLU A 19 -8.97 -3.52 -1.90
N ARG A 20 -10.00 -2.73 -1.59
CA ARG A 20 -11.05 -3.10 -0.63
C ARG A 20 -11.76 -4.40 -1.04
N LEU A 21 -11.82 -5.35 -0.12
CA LEU A 21 -12.47 -6.64 -0.37
C LEU A 21 -14.01 -6.53 -0.24
N PRO A 22 -14.79 -7.34 -0.98
CA PRO A 22 -16.23 -7.45 -0.77
C PRO A 22 -16.55 -7.78 0.70
N GLY A 23 -17.46 -7.02 1.30
CA GLY A 23 -17.83 -7.17 2.72
C GLY A 23 -16.82 -6.58 3.72
N GLU A 24 -15.67 -6.06 3.28
CA GLU A 24 -14.70 -5.41 4.17
C GLU A 24 -15.31 -4.11 4.72
N PRO A 25 -15.39 -3.93 6.05
CA PRO A 25 -15.84 -2.67 6.64
C PRO A 25 -14.95 -1.53 6.18
N ALA A 26 -15.53 -0.37 5.86
CA ALA A 26 -14.78 0.81 5.43
C ALA A 26 -13.67 1.19 6.44
N LYS A 27 -13.97 1.04 7.73
CA LYS A 27 -13.02 1.26 8.83
C LYS A 27 -11.83 0.29 8.81
N ALA A 28 -12.08 -0.99 8.51
CA ALA A 28 -11.01 -1.97 8.38
C ALA A 28 -10.11 -1.63 7.18
N TYR A 29 -10.72 -1.27 6.05
CA TYR A 29 -9.95 -0.86 4.87
C TYR A 29 -9.14 0.43 5.09
N ALA A 30 -9.70 1.42 5.80
CA ALA A 30 -8.96 2.63 6.14
C ALA A 30 -7.71 2.33 6.98
N TYR A 31 -7.80 1.42 7.94
CA TYR A 31 -6.65 0.97 8.72
C TYR A 31 -5.65 0.17 7.89
N PHE A 32 -6.15 -0.67 6.98
CA PHE A 32 -5.30 -1.38 6.04
C PHE A 32 -4.50 -0.42 5.15
N ARG A 33 -5.08 0.68 4.67
CA ARG A 33 -4.36 1.69 3.88
C ARG A 33 -3.16 2.25 4.65
N ILE A 34 -3.37 2.63 5.90
CA ILE A 34 -2.29 3.08 6.80
C ILE A 34 -1.22 1.99 6.94
N TYR A 35 -1.64 0.73 7.14
CA TYR A 35 -0.72 -0.40 7.27
C TYR A 35 0.10 -0.66 5.99
N LYS A 36 -0.55 -0.60 4.82
CA LYS A 36 0.05 -0.82 3.50
C LYS A 36 1.05 0.27 3.12
N GLU A 37 0.69 1.52 3.38
CA GLU A 37 1.51 2.71 3.07
C GLU A 37 2.73 2.84 4.00
N MET A 38 2.81 2.06 5.09
CA MET A 38 4.01 2.00 5.91
C MET A 38 5.15 1.26 5.20
N PRO A 39 6.40 1.77 5.30
CA PRO A 39 7.60 1.06 4.89
C PRO A 39 7.70 -0.33 5.53
N PRO A 40 8.18 -1.37 4.82
CA PRO A 40 8.33 -2.72 5.38
C PRO A 40 9.10 -2.73 6.72
N SER A 41 10.16 -1.90 6.83
CA SER A 41 11.00 -1.77 8.02
C SER A 41 10.29 -1.20 9.26
N ARG A 42 9.18 -0.46 9.07
CA ARG A 42 8.43 0.23 10.14
C ARG A 42 7.00 -0.30 10.29
N ARG A 43 6.59 -1.22 9.40
CA ARG A 43 5.22 -1.69 9.30
C ARG A 43 4.88 -2.64 10.45
N CYS A 44 4.07 -2.16 11.39
CA CYS A 44 3.50 -3.01 12.43
C CYS A 44 2.14 -2.49 12.92
N LEU A 45 1.30 -3.38 13.45
CA LEU A 45 -0.05 -3.03 13.90
C LEU A 45 -0.05 -2.02 15.06
N ARG A 46 1.00 -2.00 15.88
CA ARG A 46 1.16 -1.00 16.96
C ARG A 46 1.27 0.42 16.40
N ARG A 47 2.08 0.64 15.36
CA ARG A 47 2.20 1.94 14.69
C ARG A 47 0.89 2.39 14.05
N VAL A 48 0.12 1.46 13.49
CA VAL A 48 -1.22 1.77 12.97
C VAL A 48 -2.14 2.20 14.11
N ALA A 49 -2.13 1.49 15.24
CA ALA A 49 -2.93 1.83 16.40
C ALA A 49 -2.58 3.24 16.93
N GLU A 50 -1.29 3.57 17.05
CA GLU A 50 -0.81 4.89 17.46
C GLU A 50 -1.35 6.00 16.54
N LYS A 51 -1.20 5.86 15.21
CA LYS A 51 -1.71 6.85 14.24
C LYS A 51 -3.23 7.02 14.28
N VAL A 52 -3.96 5.93 14.49
CA VAL A 52 -5.43 5.97 14.59
C VAL A 52 -5.87 6.66 15.88
N LEU A 53 -5.11 6.53 16.96
CA LEU A 53 -5.42 7.18 18.24
C LEU A 53 -5.09 8.66 18.23
N GLU A 54 -3.98 9.05 17.60
CA GLU A 54 -3.61 10.46 17.40
C GLU A 54 -4.70 11.26 16.67
N SER A 55 -5.37 10.61 15.71
CA SER A 55 -6.47 11.20 14.93
C SER A 55 -7.86 10.99 15.56
N SER A 56 -7.96 10.29 16.69
CA SER A 56 -9.24 9.97 17.34
C SER A 56 -9.62 11.01 18.38
N THR A 57 -10.81 11.58 18.24
CA THR A 57 -11.41 12.46 19.27
C THR A 57 -11.95 11.70 20.48
N ARG A 58 -12.07 10.36 20.40
CA ARG A 58 -12.54 9.52 21.51
C ARG A 58 -11.37 8.86 22.24
N PRO A 59 -11.41 8.78 23.58
CA PRO A 59 -10.41 8.06 24.36
C PRO A 59 -10.57 6.55 24.14
N VAL A 60 -9.72 5.98 23.29
CA VAL A 60 -9.60 4.54 23.08
C VAL A 60 -8.23 4.10 23.57
N LYS A 61 -8.18 3.02 24.35
CA LYS A 61 -6.91 2.46 24.84
C LYS A 61 -6.16 1.79 23.69
N LEU A 62 -4.84 1.96 23.63
CA LEU A 62 -3.93 1.33 22.65
C LEU A 62 -4.16 -0.17 22.50
N ASN A 63 -4.32 -0.89 23.62
CA ASN A 63 -4.52 -2.34 23.61
C ASN A 63 -5.86 -2.75 22.95
N SER A 64 -6.92 -1.94 23.11
CA SER A 64 -8.22 -2.21 22.48
C SER A 64 -8.15 -2.02 20.95
N ALA A 65 -7.47 -0.95 20.51
CA ALA A 65 -7.19 -0.72 19.10
C ALA A 65 -6.37 -1.87 18.49
N LEU A 66 -5.31 -2.31 19.19
CA LEU A 66 -4.48 -3.43 18.77
C LEU A 66 -5.26 -4.74 18.60
N THR A 67 -6.12 -5.11 19.55
CA THR A 67 -6.95 -6.31 19.45
C THR A 67 -7.88 -6.25 18.23
N THR A 68 -8.48 -5.08 17.98
CA THR A 68 -9.32 -4.86 16.80
C THR A 68 -8.53 -4.98 15.50
N LEU A 69 -7.33 -4.39 15.44
CA LEU A 69 -6.45 -4.43 14.28
C LEU A 69 -5.95 -5.85 14.00
N LYS A 70 -5.59 -6.64 15.02
CA LYS A 70 -5.22 -8.05 14.85
C LYS A 70 -6.36 -8.84 14.19
N ARG A 71 -7.60 -8.68 14.69
CA ARG A 71 -8.77 -9.33 14.11
C ARG A 71 -9.00 -8.94 12.66
N TYR A 72 -8.90 -7.65 12.32
CA TYR A 72 -9.04 -7.20 10.94
C TYR A 72 -7.90 -7.69 10.05
N SER A 73 -6.66 -7.65 10.53
CA SER A 73 -5.49 -8.12 9.81
C SER A 73 -5.62 -9.57 9.36
N THR A 74 -6.06 -10.44 10.26
CA THR A 74 -6.29 -11.86 9.93
C THR A 74 -7.51 -12.02 9.03
N ARG A 75 -8.67 -11.47 9.40
CA ARG A 75 -9.92 -11.66 8.66
C ARG A 75 -9.84 -11.18 7.21
N TRP A 76 -9.11 -10.10 6.96
CA TRP A 76 -9.01 -9.44 5.65
C TRP A 76 -7.64 -9.65 4.99
N ARG A 77 -6.87 -10.64 5.45
CA ARG A 77 -5.61 -11.11 4.83
C ARG A 77 -4.63 -9.98 4.54
N TRP A 78 -4.42 -9.09 5.51
CA TRP A 78 -3.62 -7.89 5.29
C TRP A 78 -2.19 -8.20 4.87
N GLN A 79 -1.57 -9.24 5.45
CA GLN A 79 -0.20 -9.64 5.10
C GLN A 79 -0.06 -9.97 3.61
N GLU A 80 -0.97 -10.78 3.08
CA GLU A 80 -0.91 -11.22 1.68
C GLU A 80 -1.15 -10.06 0.71
N ARG A 81 -2.08 -9.17 1.07
CA ARG A 81 -2.39 -7.96 0.29
C ARG A 81 -1.22 -6.98 0.29
N VAL A 82 -0.54 -6.86 1.43
CA VAL A 82 0.66 -6.05 1.57
C VAL A 82 1.83 -6.67 0.81
N ALA A 83 2.02 -7.99 0.84
CA ALA A 83 3.06 -8.65 0.04
C ALA A 83 2.88 -8.39 -1.46
N ALA A 84 1.64 -8.44 -1.96
CA ALA A 84 1.35 -8.06 -3.34
C ALA A 84 1.66 -6.58 -3.64
N TRP A 85 1.42 -5.69 -2.66
CA TRP A 85 1.79 -4.28 -2.76
C TRP A 85 3.31 -4.07 -2.72
N ASP A 86 4.02 -4.81 -1.89
CA ASP A 86 5.48 -4.79 -1.79
C ASP A 86 6.12 -5.19 -3.13
N GLU A 87 5.65 -6.28 -3.72
CA GLU A 87 6.08 -6.74 -5.05
C GLU A 87 5.82 -5.67 -6.12
N TYR A 88 4.64 -5.06 -6.11
CA TYR A 88 4.31 -3.98 -7.03
C TYR A 88 5.26 -2.78 -6.88
N CYS A 89 5.55 -2.36 -5.65
CA CYS A 89 6.49 -1.27 -5.37
C CYS A 89 7.92 -1.63 -5.78
N TYR A 90 8.35 -2.88 -5.61
CA TYR A 90 9.66 -3.38 -6.05
C TYR A 90 9.79 -3.27 -7.57
N VAL A 91 8.84 -3.84 -8.31
CA VAL A 91 8.81 -3.77 -9.78
C VAL A 91 8.75 -2.33 -10.27
N LEU A 92 7.95 -1.48 -9.62
CA LEU A 92 7.87 -0.06 -9.96
C LEU A 92 9.20 0.65 -9.76
N GLY A 93 9.96 0.30 -8.72
CA GLY A 93 11.30 0.84 -8.47
C GLY A 93 12.30 0.43 -9.54
N LEU A 94 12.31 -0.85 -9.94
CA LEU A 94 13.16 -1.34 -11.03
C LEU A 94 12.84 -0.63 -12.35
N LEU A 95 11.55 -0.48 -12.68
CA LEU A 95 11.11 0.23 -13.88
C LEU A 95 11.48 1.71 -13.85
N ALA A 96 11.31 2.38 -12.71
CA ALA A 96 11.71 3.78 -12.55
C ALA A 96 13.21 3.96 -12.77
N ALA A 97 14.03 3.05 -12.23
CA ALA A 97 15.48 3.06 -12.43
C ALA A 97 15.87 2.84 -13.90
N ASP A 98 15.31 1.83 -14.56
CA ASP A 98 15.57 1.54 -15.99
C ASP A 98 15.15 2.70 -16.90
N LEU A 99 14.00 3.32 -16.63
CA LEU A 99 13.50 4.47 -17.38
C LEU A 99 14.40 5.70 -17.24
N LEU A 100 14.98 5.93 -16.06
CA LEU A 100 15.94 7.01 -15.82
C LEU A 100 17.27 6.73 -16.54
N ASP A 101 17.76 5.50 -16.49
CA ASP A 101 19.02 5.09 -17.11
C ASP A 101 18.96 5.22 -18.65
N ARG A 102 17.92 4.67 -19.27
CA ARG A 102 17.72 4.70 -20.72
C ARG A 102 17.27 6.07 -21.26
N ARG A 103 17.03 7.06 -20.39
CA ARG A 103 16.54 8.41 -20.73
C ARG A 103 15.28 8.42 -21.61
N VAL A 104 14.45 7.38 -21.53
CA VAL A 104 13.19 7.26 -22.31
C VAL A 104 12.08 8.17 -21.79
N VAL A 105 12.30 8.80 -20.64
CA VAL A 105 11.36 9.73 -20.02
C VAL A 105 11.59 11.13 -20.58
N ALA A 106 10.52 11.80 -21.01
CA ALA A 106 10.59 13.20 -21.43
C ALA A 106 11.19 14.07 -20.30
N PRO A 107 12.05 15.07 -20.60
CA PRO A 107 12.73 15.87 -19.58
C PRO A 107 11.80 16.48 -18.51
N ARG A 108 10.58 16.87 -18.91
CA ARG A 108 9.54 17.40 -18.02
C ARG A 108 9.05 16.42 -16.94
N ALA A 109 9.22 15.11 -17.15
CA ALA A 109 8.79 14.07 -16.22
C ALA A 109 9.95 13.51 -15.36
N TRP A 110 11.20 13.92 -15.61
CA TRP A 110 12.36 13.46 -14.82
C TRP A 110 12.25 13.78 -13.34
N GLY A 111 11.72 14.95 -12.97
CA GLY A 111 11.53 15.32 -11.56
C GLY A 111 10.62 14.33 -10.82
N ALA A 112 9.51 13.94 -11.44
CA ALA A 112 8.58 12.98 -10.86
C ALA A 112 9.18 11.58 -10.74
N VAL A 113 9.86 11.09 -11.78
CA VAL A 113 10.47 9.75 -11.75
C VAL A 113 11.62 9.69 -10.74
N LYS A 114 12.44 10.74 -10.62
CA LYS A 114 13.48 10.84 -9.58
C LYS A 114 12.90 10.86 -8.17
N ALA A 115 11.77 11.54 -7.96
CA ALA A 115 11.09 11.56 -6.67
C ALA A 115 10.58 10.16 -6.29
N VAL A 116 10.00 9.43 -7.24
CA VAL A 116 9.52 8.04 -7.03
C VAL A 116 10.69 7.09 -6.78
N ASP A 117 11.75 7.13 -7.59
CA ASP A 117 12.95 6.31 -7.39
C ASP A 117 13.61 6.59 -6.04
N ARG A 118 13.77 7.87 -5.66
CA ARG A 118 14.29 8.25 -4.34
C ARG A 118 13.44 7.70 -3.21
N TRP A 119 12.13 7.94 -3.25
CA TRP A 119 11.21 7.47 -2.21
C TRP A 119 11.25 5.94 -2.06
N LEU A 120 11.23 5.21 -3.18
CA LEU A 120 11.32 3.76 -3.18
C LEU A 120 12.68 3.28 -2.63
N ARG A 121 13.79 3.92 -2.98
CA ARG A 121 15.11 3.55 -2.47
C ARG A 121 15.27 3.81 -0.97
N GLU A 122 14.93 5.01 -0.52
CA GLU A 122 15.17 5.45 0.86
C GLU A 122 14.22 4.76 1.85
N GLU A 123 12.93 4.66 1.50
CA GLU A 123 11.93 4.16 2.43
C GLU A 123 11.59 2.69 2.20
N TYR A 124 11.67 2.20 0.96
CA TYR A 124 11.07 0.91 0.59
C TYR A 124 12.08 -0.22 0.33
N LEU A 125 13.18 0.09 -0.36
CA LEU A 125 14.15 -0.89 -0.87
C LEU A 125 15.49 -0.90 -0.11
N ALA A 126 15.72 0.07 0.80
CA ALA A 126 16.98 0.26 1.53
C ALA A 126 17.47 -0.95 2.36
N ARG A 127 16.67 -2.01 2.55
CA ARG A 127 17.06 -3.20 3.32
C ARG A 127 17.24 -4.48 2.49
N ASP A 128 16.64 -4.58 1.29
CA ASP A 128 16.70 -5.82 0.50
C ASP A 128 18.03 -5.96 -0.27
N ILE A 129 18.69 -4.84 -0.60
CA ILE A 129 20.03 -4.85 -1.23
C ILE A 129 21.09 -5.32 -0.21
N THR A 130 21.01 -4.84 1.03
CA THR A 130 22.04 -5.11 2.06
C THR A 130 21.95 -6.52 2.68
N GLU A 131 20.77 -7.15 2.67
CA GLU A 131 20.61 -8.52 3.18
C GLU A 131 20.98 -9.59 2.15
N ARG A 132 20.81 -9.33 0.83
CA ARG A 132 21.25 -10.25 -0.23
C ARG A 132 22.77 -10.30 -0.42
N GLU A 133 23.49 -9.22 -0.16
CA GLU A 133 24.96 -9.20 -0.20
C GLU A 133 25.63 -9.87 1.00
N LYS A 134 24.89 -10.17 2.08
CA LYS A 134 25.43 -10.83 3.30
C LYS A 134 25.29 -12.35 3.32
N VAL A 135 24.61 -12.94 2.32
CA VAL A 135 24.42 -14.39 2.18
C VAL A 135 25.31 -14.97 1.07
N GLY A 136 26.28 -14.20 0.59
CA GLY A 136 27.34 -14.64 -0.34
C GLY A 136 28.60 -15.08 0.37
#